data_AF-A0A954QDA8-F1
#
_entry.id   AF-A0A954QDA8-F1
#
_cell.length_a   1.000
_cell.length_b   1.000
_cell.length_c   1.000
_cell.angle_alpha   90.00
_cell.angle_beta   90.00
_cell.angle_gamma   90.00
#
_symmetry.space_group_name_H-M   'P 1'
#
loop_
_entity.id
_entity.type
_entity.pdbx_description
1 polymer ?
#
loop_
_entity_poly.entity_id
_entity_poly.type
_entity_poly.pdbx_seq_one_letter_code
_entity_poly.pdbx_strand_id
1 'polypeptide(L)'
;MSDKRKKKKFAEKREQRRLKRLADEGRLVNGKEVPLGAVLADQSQQVPNRSYSPPPTYYVDVEFTCCDCGRDEVWTARQQKWYYEVAKGSLFATAIRCRGCRNKLNDLKDLQRQQMAEAERRQNNP
;
A
#
# COMPACT_ATOMS: atom_id res chain seq x y z
N MET A 1 -39.80 -31.86 -0.19
CA MET A 1 -38.41 -31.35 -0.04
C MET A 1 -38.12 -31.08 1.43
N SER A 2 -37.13 -31.76 2.02
CA SER A 2 -36.71 -31.59 3.43
C SER A 2 -36.37 -30.13 3.76
N ASP A 3 -36.79 -29.62 4.92
CA ASP A 3 -36.57 -28.23 5.34
C ASP A 3 -35.09 -27.84 5.42
N LYS A 4 -34.20 -28.81 5.64
CA LYS A 4 -32.74 -28.63 5.55
C LYS A 4 -32.30 -28.23 4.14
N ARG A 5 -32.89 -28.85 3.10
CA ARG A 5 -32.61 -28.52 1.68
C ARG A 5 -33.14 -27.14 1.32
N LYS A 6 -34.32 -26.76 1.82
CA LYS A 6 -34.89 -25.42 1.63
C LYS A 6 -33.99 -24.34 2.27
N LYS A 7 -33.58 -24.52 3.52
CA LYS A 7 -32.66 -23.61 4.24
C LYS A 7 -31.35 -23.41 3.47
N LYS A 8 -30.74 -24.48 2.95
CA LYS A 8 -29.52 -24.41 2.13
C LYS A 8 -29.72 -23.57 0.87
N LYS A 9 -30.78 -23.83 0.10
CA LYS A 9 -31.11 -23.09 -1.13
C LYS A 9 -31.30 -21.59 -0.87
N PHE A 10 -31.95 -21.22 0.23
CA PHE A 10 -32.10 -19.80 0.60
C PHE A 10 -30.78 -19.16 1.04
N ALA A 11 -29.91 -19.89 1.72
CA ALA A 11 -28.56 -19.40 2.05
C ALA A 11 -27.72 -19.15 0.80
N GLU A 12 -27.69 -20.11 -0.14
CA GLU A 12 -26.98 -19.98 -1.42
C GLU A 12 -27.48 -18.76 -2.22
N LYS A 13 -28.81 -18.57 -2.31
CA LYS A 13 -29.39 -17.42 -3.01
C LYS A 13 -29.04 -16.08 -2.37
N ARG A 14 -28.90 -16.03 -1.04
CA ARG A 14 -28.44 -14.82 -0.33
C ARG A 14 -26.96 -14.53 -0.63
N GLU A 15 -26.13 -15.56 -0.64
CA GLU A 15 -24.71 -15.42 -0.98
C GLU A 15 -24.52 -14.96 -2.42
N GLN A 16 -25.25 -15.53 -3.37
CA GLN A 16 -25.22 -15.09 -4.77
C GLN A 16 -25.56 -13.60 -4.93
N ARG A 17 -26.58 -13.12 -4.20
CA ARG A 17 -26.95 -11.69 -4.21
C ARG A 17 -25.85 -10.81 -3.61
N ARG A 18 -25.20 -11.28 -2.55
CA ARG A 18 -24.08 -10.59 -1.89
C ARG A 18 -22.87 -10.48 -2.83
N LEU A 19 -22.46 -11.58 -3.45
CA LEU A 19 -21.36 -11.60 -4.41
C LEU A 19 -21.64 -10.74 -5.64
N LYS A 20 -22.89 -10.79 -6.16
CA LYS A 20 -23.29 -9.92 -7.26
C LYS A 20 -23.14 -8.45 -6.91
N ARG A 21 -23.62 -8.03 -5.73
CA ARG A 21 -23.47 -6.65 -5.25
C ARG A 21 -22.00 -6.25 -5.10
N LEU A 22 -21.15 -7.13 -4.53
CA LEU A 22 -19.72 -6.86 -4.41
C LEU A 22 -19.03 -6.72 -5.76
N ALA A 23 -19.42 -7.53 -6.75
CA ALA A 23 -18.92 -7.42 -8.11
C ALA A 23 -19.39 -6.11 -8.77
N ASP A 24 -20.67 -5.75 -8.62
CA ASP A 24 -21.25 -4.49 -9.12
C ASP A 24 -20.55 -3.26 -8.49
N GLU A 25 -20.14 -3.35 -7.22
CA GLU A 25 -19.34 -2.33 -6.51
C GLU A 25 -17.84 -2.34 -6.90
N GLY A 26 -17.39 -3.26 -7.77
CA GLY A 26 -15.98 -3.43 -8.13
C GLY A 26 -15.11 -3.98 -6.98
N ARG A 27 -15.74 -4.51 -5.94
CA ARG A 27 -15.11 -5.02 -4.71
C ARG A 27 -14.91 -6.53 -4.71
N LEU A 28 -15.11 -7.19 -5.85
CA LEU A 28 -14.79 -8.60 -6.04
C LEU A 28 -13.77 -8.71 -7.18
N VAL A 29 -12.51 -8.94 -6.84
CA VAL A 29 -11.40 -9.03 -7.82
C VAL A 29 -10.76 -10.40 -7.72
N ASN A 30 -10.72 -11.14 -8.83
CA ASN A 30 -10.19 -12.52 -8.88
C ASN A 30 -10.79 -13.44 -7.80
N GLY A 31 -12.08 -13.27 -7.48
CA GLY A 31 -12.78 -14.03 -6.45
C GLY A 31 -12.45 -13.62 -5.01
N LYS A 32 -11.66 -12.57 -4.81
CA LYS A 32 -11.34 -12.02 -3.49
C LYS A 32 -12.12 -10.72 -3.25
N GLU A 33 -12.67 -10.61 -2.06
CA GLU A 33 -13.35 -9.39 -1.63
C GLU A 33 -12.33 -8.31 -1.27
N VAL A 34 -12.61 -7.11 -1.74
CA VAL A 34 -11.78 -5.93 -1.56
C VAL A 34 -12.52 -4.98 -0.60
N PRO A 35 -11.88 -4.53 0.50
CA PRO A 35 -12.48 -3.59 1.43
C PRO A 35 -12.92 -2.29 0.76
N LEU A 36 -13.92 -1.62 1.34
CA LEU A 36 -14.35 -0.31 0.86
C LEU A 36 -13.19 0.70 1.01
N GLY A 37 -12.95 1.51 -0.01
CA GLY A 37 -11.87 2.50 -0.01
C GLY A 37 -10.47 1.92 -0.28
N ALA A 38 -10.34 0.60 -0.44
CA ALA A 38 -9.07 -0.01 -0.81
C ALA A 38 -8.70 0.31 -2.27
N VAL A 39 -7.39 0.35 -2.53
CA VAL A 39 -6.84 0.54 -3.87
C VAL A 39 -6.29 -0.79 -4.38
N LEU A 40 -6.70 -1.21 -5.57
CA LEU A 40 -6.21 -2.45 -6.18
C LEU A 40 -4.71 -2.40 -6.44
N ALA A 41 -4.03 -3.49 -6.07
CA ALA A 41 -2.61 -3.64 -6.34
C ALA A 41 -2.39 -4.26 -7.72
N ASP A 42 -1.42 -3.73 -8.46
CA ASP A 42 -0.91 -4.38 -9.67
C ASP A 42 0.32 -5.21 -9.28
N GLN A 43 0.10 -6.51 -9.11
CA GLN A 43 1.15 -7.44 -8.71
C GLN A 43 2.27 -7.58 -9.76
N SER A 44 1.99 -7.26 -11.02
CA SER A 44 3.03 -7.25 -12.07
C SER A 44 4.02 -6.10 -11.89
N GLN A 45 3.61 -5.03 -11.21
CA GLN A 45 4.44 -3.87 -10.92
C GLN A 45 5.14 -3.95 -9.56
N GLN A 46 4.80 -4.92 -8.72
CA GLN A 46 5.45 -5.06 -7.41
C GLN A 46 6.87 -5.61 -7.54
N VAL A 47 7.72 -5.27 -6.57
CA VAL A 47 9.06 -5.88 -6.48
C VAL A 47 8.96 -7.40 -6.25
N PRO A 48 9.91 -8.20 -6.76
CA PRO A 48 9.91 -9.64 -6.56
C PRO A 48 9.83 -9.99 -5.06
N ASN A 49 8.77 -10.71 -4.70
CA ASN A 49 8.56 -11.15 -3.33
C ASN A 49 9.22 -12.52 -3.13
N ARG A 50 10.29 -12.55 -2.32
CA ARG A 50 10.97 -13.80 -1.92
C ARG A 50 10.46 -14.37 -0.58
N SER A 51 9.44 -13.75 0.01
CA SER A 51 8.84 -14.22 1.25
C SER A 51 7.83 -15.34 1.00
N TYR A 52 7.56 -16.10 2.05
CA TYR A 52 6.50 -17.11 2.08
C TYR A 52 5.08 -16.52 2.06
N SER A 53 4.94 -15.21 2.28
CA SER A 53 3.63 -14.54 2.22
C SER A 53 3.29 -14.09 0.81
N PRO A 54 2.06 -14.31 0.32
CA PRO A 54 1.66 -13.83 -1.00
C PRO A 54 1.71 -12.30 -1.06
N PRO A 55 2.04 -11.71 -2.22
CA PRO A 55 2.00 -10.27 -2.41
C PRO A 55 0.60 -9.70 -2.12
N PRO A 56 0.51 -8.46 -1.62
CA PRO A 56 -0.77 -7.80 -1.40
C PRO A 56 -1.54 -7.68 -2.73
N THR A 57 -2.85 -7.90 -2.66
CA THR A 57 -3.77 -7.77 -3.81
C THR A 57 -4.50 -6.43 -3.82
N TYR A 58 -4.47 -5.73 -2.70
CA TYR A 58 -5.01 -4.38 -2.52
C TYR A 58 -4.26 -3.69 -1.37
N TYR A 59 -4.40 -2.37 -1.30
CA TYR A 59 -3.89 -1.52 -0.23
C TYR A 59 -5.05 -0.84 0.48
N VAL A 60 -4.93 -0.65 1.78
CA VAL A 60 -5.91 0.05 2.64
C VAL A 60 -5.19 1.15 3.40
N ASP A 61 -5.88 2.22 3.77
CA ASP A 61 -5.31 3.28 4.59
C ASP A 61 -4.80 2.71 5.93
N VAL A 62 -3.57 3.05 6.30
CA VAL A 62 -2.94 2.60 7.55
C VAL A 62 -2.54 3.81 8.37
N GLU A 63 -3.12 3.95 9.55
CA GLU A 63 -2.72 4.95 10.53
C GLU A 63 -1.35 4.60 11.13
N PHE A 64 -0.51 5.61 11.34
CA PHE A 64 0.75 5.45 12.03
C PHE A 64 1.13 6.72 12.80
N THR A 65 1.89 6.54 13.87
CA THR A 65 2.49 7.63 14.64
C THR A 65 3.92 7.85 14.17
N CYS A 66 4.27 9.10 13.86
CA CYS A 66 5.59 9.46 13.39
C CYS A 66 6.66 9.22 14.46
N CYS A 67 7.70 8.47 14.14
CA CYS A 67 8.79 8.16 15.08
C CYS A 67 9.63 9.38 15.50
N ASP A 68 9.67 10.44 14.70
CA ASP A 68 10.50 11.62 14.98
C ASP A 68 9.73 12.73 15.73
N CYS A 69 8.47 13.01 15.35
CA CYS A 69 7.70 14.13 15.92
C CYS A 69 6.43 13.71 16.68
N GLY A 70 6.11 12.42 16.71
CA GLY A 70 4.95 11.90 17.44
C GLY A 70 3.58 12.22 16.85
N ARG A 71 3.47 12.91 15.71
CA ARG A 71 2.16 13.17 15.09
C ARG A 71 1.58 11.91 14.45
N ASP A 72 0.27 11.78 14.53
CA ASP A 72 -0.46 10.78 13.76
C ASP A 72 -0.64 11.23 12.32
N GLU A 73 -0.49 10.30 11.39
CA GLU A 73 -0.75 10.47 9.96
C GLU A 73 -1.28 9.16 9.37
N VAL A 74 -1.96 9.26 8.24
CA VAL A 74 -2.47 8.11 7.50
C VAL A 74 -1.56 7.84 6.31
N TRP A 75 -1.00 6.65 6.25
CA TRP A 75 -0.37 6.13 5.06
C TRP A 75 -1.44 5.61 4.11
N THR A 76 -1.85 6.49 3.21
CA THR A 76 -2.99 6.19 2.33
C THR A 76 -2.70 5.03 1.38
N ALA A 77 -3.74 4.30 0.98
CA ALA A 77 -3.66 3.21 0.01
C ALA A 77 -3.04 3.67 -1.33
N ARG A 78 -3.27 4.94 -1.72
CA ARG A 78 -2.65 5.55 -2.92
C ARG A 78 -1.14 5.73 -2.76
N GLN A 79 -0.70 6.20 -1.59
CA GLN A 79 0.73 6.34 -1.29
C GLN A 79 1.44 4.98 -1.23
N GLN A 80 0.77 3.97 -0.67
CA GLN A 80 1.26 2.58 -0.68
C GLN A 80 1.43 2.08 -2.12
N LYS A 81 0.41 2.23 -2.97
CA LYS A 81 0.49 1.84 -4.38
C LYS A 81 1.69 2.47 -5.08
N TRP A 82 1.85 3.78 -4.96
CA TRP A 82 3.02 4.47 -5.53
C TRP A 82 4.34 3.94 -4.96
N TYR A 83 4.44 3.75 -3.65
CA TYR A 83 5.68 3.29 -3.00
C TYR A 83 6.09 1.88 -3.45
N TYR A 84 5.16 0.94 -3.47
CA TYR A 84 5.45 -0.46 -3.81
C TYR A 84 5.60 -0.69 -5.32
N GLU A 85 4.79 -0.02 -6.14
CA GLU A 85 4.72 -0.29 -7.58
C GLU A 85 5.59 0.65 -8.41
N VAL A 86 5.74 1.91 -8.00
CA VAL A 86 6.50 2.92 -8.77
C VAL A 86 7.89 3.14 -8.17
N ALA A 87 7.97 3.45 -6.88
CA ALA A 87 9.24 3.65 -6.20
C ALA A 87 10.00 2.35 -5.91
N LYS A 88 9.37 1.20 -6.18
CA LYS A 88 9.92 -0.16 -5.97
C LYS A 88 10.43 -0.38 -4.55
N GLY A 89 9.72 0.19 -3.57
CA GLY A 89 9.99 -0.04 -2.17
C GLY A 89 9.72 -1.49 -1.75
N SER A 90 10.35 -1.93 -0.66
CA SER A 90 10.11 -3.26 -0.09
C SER A 90 8.65 -3.41 0.31
N LEU A 91 8.00 -4.52 -0.09
CA LEU A 91 6.62 -4.86 0.32
C LEU A 91 6.45 -5.04 1.84
N PHE A 92 7.55 -5.15 2.59
CA PHE A 92 7.57 -5.27 4.05
C PHE A 92 7.82 -3.95 4.77
N ALA A 93 8.10 -2.87 4.04
CA ALA A 93 8.29 -1.56 4.64
C ALA A 93 6.95 -0.92 4.97
N THR A 94 6.89 -0.17 6.07
CA THR A 94 5.75 0.66 6.43
C THR A 94 6.14 2.13 6.56
N ALA A 95 5.16 3.03 6.50
CA ALA A 95 5.39 4.43 6.83
C ALA A 95 5.61 4.58 8.35
N ILE A 96 6.77 5.11 8.71
CA ILE A 96 7.13 5.42 10.11
C ILE A 96 7.36 6.91 10.35
N ARG A 97 7.38 7.71 9.27
CA ARG A 97 7.65 9.15 9.31
C ARG A 97 6.58 9.92 8.57
N CYS A 98 6.10 10.97 9.22
CA CYS A 98 5.14 11.88 8.63
C CYS A 98 5.73 12.57 7.38
N ARG A 99 4.87 13.12 6.50
CA ARG A 99 5.32 13.84 5.31
C ARG A 99 6.31 14.97 5.65
N GLY A 100 6.05 15.70 6.74
CA GLY A 100 6.92 16.80 7.20
C GLY A 100 8.33 16.32 7.56
N CYS A 101 8.45 15.26 8.35
CA CYS A 101 9.75 14.71 8.74
C CYS A 101 10.48 14.05 7.56
N ARG A 102 9.75 13.42 6.62
CA ARG A 102 10.35 12.89 5.39
C ARG A 102 10.95 14.00 4.52
N ASN A 103 10.24 15.11 4.35
CA ASN A 103 10.74 16.25 3.57
C ASN A 103 12.00 16.84 4.20
N LYS A 104 11.98 17.10 5.51
CA LYS A 104 13.17 17.59 6.24
C LYS A 104 14.39 16.68 6.05
N LEU A 105 14.19 15.36 6.13
CA LEU A 105 15.27 14.40 5.93
C LEU A 105 15.81 14.43 4.49
N ASN A 106 14.94 14.58 3.50
CA ASN A 106 15.35 14.71 2.10
C ASN A 106 16.13 16.01 1.88
N ASP A 107 15.66 17.14 2.42
CA ASP A 107 16.35 18.43 2.31
C ASP A 107 17.78 18.36 2.91
N LEU A 108 17.93 17.70 4.06
CA LEU A 108 19.24 17.49 4.68
C LEU A 108 20.17 16.63 3.82
N LYS A 109 19.65 15.55 3.21
CA LYS A 109 20.42 14.71 2.28
C LYS A 109 20.82 15.47 1.03
N ASP A 110 19.94 16.33 0.53
CA ASP A 110 20.20 17.16 -0.65
C ASP A 110 21.31 18.17 -0.37
N LEU A 111 21.25 18.84 0.78
CA LEU A 111 22.30 19.74 1.23
C LEU A 111 23.64 19.01 1.38
N GLN A 112 23.64 17.82 2.01
CA GLN A 112 24.85 17.01 2.16
C GLN A 112 25.44 16.63 0.79
N ARG A 113 24.60 16.22 -0.17
CA ARG A 113 25.05 15.90 -1.53
C ARG A 113 25.66 17.11 -2.24
N GLN A 114 25.06 18.30 -2.09
CA GLN A 114 25.57 19.54 -2.65
C GLN A 114 26.94 19.91 -2.07
N GLN A 115 27.09 19.82 -0.74
CA GLN A 115 28.35 20.10 -0.05
C GLN A 115 29.47 19.14 -0.49
N MET A 116 29.18 17.84 -0.61
CA MET A 116 30.17 16.88 -1.09
C MET A 116 30.57 17.16 -2.55
N ALA A 117 29.61 17.46 -3.43
CA ALA A 117 29.90 17.81 -4.82
C ALA A 117 30.72 19.09 -4.95
N GLU A 118 30.49 20.09 -4.09
CA GLU A 118 31.28 21.32 -4.07
C GLU A 118 32.71 21.09 -3.56
N ALA A 119 32.87 20.29 -2.51
CA ALA A 119 34.19 19.90 -2.00
C ALA A 119 35.00 19.14 -3.04
N GLU A 120 34.38 18.20 -3.76
CA GLU A 120 35.01 17.45 -4.86
C GLU A 120 35.44 18.39 -6.00
N ARG A 121 34.61 19.37 -6.35
CA ARG A 121 34.97 20.41 -7.35
C ARG A 121 36.16 21.25 -6.92
N ARG A 122 36.22 21.64 -5.63
CA ARG A 122 37.37 22.39 -5.08
C ARG A 122 38.66 21.56 -5.12
N GLN A 123 38.58 20.26 -4.88
CA GLN A 123 39.75 19.36 -4.96
C GLN A 123 40.24 19.13 -6.40
N ASN A 124 39.31 19.04 -7.37
CA ASN A 124 39.63 18.79 -8.77
C ASN A 124 40.01 20.04 -9.58
N ASN A 125 39.87 21.24 -9.01
CA ASN A 125 40.29 22.50 -9.62
C ASN A 125 41.12 23.34 -8.63
N PRO A 126 42.34 22.86 -8.28
CA PRO A 126 43.22 23.50 -7.30
C PRO A 126 43.73 24.88 -7.73
#